data_AF-A0A1V3XVC0-F1
#
_entry.id   AF-A0A1V3XVC0-F1
#
_cell.length_a   1.000
_cell.length_b   1.000
_cell.length_c   1.000
_cell.angle_alpha   90.00
_cell.angle_beta   90.00
_cell.angle_gamma   90.00
#
_symmetry.space_group_name_H-M   'P 1'
#
loop_
_entity.id
_entity.type
_entity.pdbx_description
1 polymer ?
#
loop_
_entity_poly.entity_id
_entity_poly.type
_entity_poly.pdbx_seq_one_letter_code
_entity_poly.pdbx_strand_id
1 'polypeptide(L)'
;MRWHTYKMAGISVPPAVVELVGEVADLMLNDIDHLVAEMDAAVVEIAPVMGADAAIAAEMSASNRANAVRLLTALARRDGRGAPADVPPEALDVVRTVVRRGIDLDVIFQAYRRGQNVAWQRFMVYAAQVVAPGPELVALLEVTSQLMFSYVDQVIGRVIADAQHEREELLGARWHGVPRRSA
;
A
#
# COMPACT_ATOMS: atom_id res chain seq x y z
N MET A 1 0.89 -29.51 14.94
CA MET A 1 1.13 -28.36 14.03
C MET A 1 1.10 -27.08 14.86
N ARG A 2 2.24 -26.41 15.04
CA ARG A 2 2.37 -25.20 15.87
C ARG A 2 2.06 -23.96 15.04
N TRP A 3 0.93 -23.31 15.35
CA TRP A 3 0.62 -21.97 14.89
C TRP A 3 1.61 -21.00 15.53
N HIS A 4 2.50 -20.42 14.71
CA HIS A 4 3.39 -19.36 15.16
C HIS A 4 2.54 -18.11 15.37
N THR A 5 2.42 -17.70 16.63
CA THR A 5 1.89 -16.40 17.04
C THR A 5 2.76 -15.31 16.42
N TYR A 6 2.31 -14.70 15.32
CA TYR A 6 2.92 -13.45 14.87
C TYR A 6 2.37 -12.33 15.76
N LYS A 7 3.12 -12.08 16.84
CA LYS A 7 2.89 -11.03 17.81
C LYS A 7 3.25 -9.70 17.16
N MET A 8 2.33 -9.15 16.37
CA MET A 8 2.30 -7.70 16.16
C MET A 8 2.06 -7.09 17.54
N ALA A 9 3.14 -6.58 18.14
CA ALA A 9 3.23 -5.87 19.41
C ALA A 9 1.95 -5.87 20.29
N GLY A 10 1.68 -6.95 21.02
CA GLY A 10 1.06 -6.93 22.36
C GLY A 10 -0.24 -6.15 22.63
N ILE A 11 -0.98 -5.69 21.62
CA ILE A 11 -2.23 -4.95 21.83
C ILE A 11 -3.39 -5.93 21.74
N SER A 12 -3.98 -6.24 22.89
CA SER A 12 -5.34 -6.79 22.92
C SER A 12 -6.27 -5.67 22.49
N VAL A 13 -6.58 -5.57 21.20
CA VAL A 13 -7.58 -4.61 20.72
C VAL A 13 -8.93 -5.02 21.31
N PRO A 14 -9.65 -4.11 22.00
CA PRO A 14 -10.97 -4.43 22.50
C PRO A 14 -11.89 -4.86 21.34
N PRO A 15 -12.72 -5.92 21.50
CA PRO A 15 -13.60 -6.37 20.42
C PRO A 15 -14.49 -5.24 19.85
N ALA A 16 -14.95 -4.34 20.71
CA ALA A 16 -15.71 -3.16 20.29
C ALA A 16 -14.93 -2.26 19.30
N VAL A 17 -13.62 -2.06 19.51
CA VAL A 17 -12.78 -1.27 18.61
C VAL A 17 -12.60 -2.00 17.28
N VAL A 18 -12.48 -3.34 17.29
CA VAL A 18 -12.37 -4.14 16.06
C VAL A 18 -13.63 -4.02 15.20
N GLU A 19 -14.81 -4.02 15.82
CA GLU A 19 -16.07 -3.79 15.10
C GLU A 19 -16.11 -2.41 14.44
N LEU A 20 -15.72 -1.36 15.17
CA LEU A 20 -15.66 0.01 14.66
C LEU A 20 -14.67 0.17 13.50
N VAL A 21 -13.51 -0.49 13.59
CA VAL A 21 -12.53 -0.57 12.48
C VAL A 21 -13.18 -1.17 11.24
N GLY A 22 -13.91 -2.28 11.41
CA GLY A 22 -14.63 -2.94 10.33
C GLY A 22 -15.71 -2.08 9.70
N GLU A 23 -16.50 -1.38 10.51
CA GLU A 23 -17.54 -0.46 10.02
C GLU A 23 -16.97 0.69 9.17
N VAL A 24 -15.88 1.33 9.64
CA VAL A 24 -15.21 2.37 8.84
C VAL A 24 -14.63 1.81 7.55
N ALA A 25 -14.05 0.60 7.61
CA ALA A 25 -13.51 -0.06 6.42
C ALA A 25 -14.60 -0.38 5.39
N ASP A 26 -15.79 -0.83 5.83
CA ASP A 26 -16.94 -1.06 4.95
C ASP A 26 -17.41 0.23 4.27
N LEU A 27 -17.46 1.35 4.99
CA LEU A 27 -17.78 2.66 4.41
C LEU A 27 -16.77 3.09 3.34
N MET A 28 -15.48 2.93 3.62
CA MET A 28 -14.42 3.26 2.66
C MET A 28 -14.41 2.33 1.44
N LEU A 29 -14.74 1.04 1.61
CA LEU A 29 -14.88 0.11 0.49
C LEU A 29 -16.04 0.50 -0.43
N ASN A 30 -17.14 1.00 0.13
CA ASN A 30 -18.27 1.51 -0.66
C ASN A 30 -17.91 2.80 -1.43
N ASP A 31 -16.90 3.55 -0.99
CA ASP A 31 -16.39 4.77 -1.63
C ASP A 31 -15.01 4.56 -2.31
N ILE A 32 -14.68 3.31 -2.66
CA ILE A 32 -13.33 2.95 -3.10
C ILE A 32 -12.88 3.69 -4.37
N ASP A 33 -13.80 3.94 -5.31
CA ASP A 33 -13.48 4.62 -6.57
C ASP A 33 -13.05 6.06 -6.34
N HIS A 34 -13.72 6.75 -5.42
CA HIS A 34 -13.40 8.12 -5.05
C HIS A 34 -12.08 8.18 -4.27
N LEU A 35 -11.88 7.27 -3.31
CA LEU A 35 -10.61 7.15 -2.60
C LEU A 35 -9.43 6.95 -3.56
N VAL A 36 -9.54 6.02 -4.51
CA VAL A 36 -8.48 5.75 -5.50
C VAL A 36 -8.22 6.97 -6.38
N ALA A 37 -9.26 7.66 -6.85
CA ALA A 37 -9.09 8.87 -7.66
C ALA A 37 -8.33 9.97 -6.91
N GLU A 38 -8.59 10.14 -5.61
CA GLU A 38 -7.85 11.10 -4.78
C GLU A 38 -6.40 10.68 -4.52
N MET A 39 -6.17 9.39 -4.28
CA MET A 39 -4.82 8.85 -4.17
C MET A 39 -4.04 9.09 -5.46
N ASP A 40 -4.62 8.81 -6.62
CA ASP A 40 -4.00 9.01 -7.93
C ASP A 40 -3.65 10.48 -8.17
N ALA A 41 -4.60 11.39 -7.93
CA ALA A 41 -4.38 12.83 -8.08
C ALA A 41 -3.26 13.32 -7.16
N ALA A 42 -3.25 12.87 -5.90
CA ALA A 42 -2.25 13.26 -4.92
C ALA A 42 -0.86 12.72 -5.28
N VAL A 43 -0.75 11.49 -5.80
CA VAL A 43 0.53 10.92 -6.25
C VAL A 43 1.06 11.68 -7.47
N VAL A 44 0.22 11.99 -8.46
CA VAL A 44 0.64 12.75 -9.65
C VAL A 44 1.11 14.16 -9.29
N GLU A 45 0.51 14.79 -8.28
CA GLU A 45 0.92 16.12 -7.78
C GLU A 45 2.40 16.15 -7.35
N ILE A 46 2.85 15.11 -6.64
CA ILE A 46 4.21 15.05 -6.06
C ILE A 46 5.20 14.26 -6.93
N ALA A 47 4.70 13.37 -7.78
CA ALA A 47 5.47 12.60 -8.75
C ALA A 47 4.83 12.66 -10.15
N PRO A 48 4.97 13.77 -10.90
CA PRO A 48 4.33 13.94 -12.20
C PRO A 48 4.69 12.85 -13.23
N VAL A 49 5.85 12.21 -13.07
CA VAL A 49 6.27 11.08 -13.93
C VAL A 49 5.28 9.91 -13.87
N MET A 50 4.58 9.73 -12.76
CA MET A 50 3.54 8.70 -12.59
C MET A 50 2.26 9.00 -13.38
N GLY A 51 2.10 10.25 -13.84
CA GLY A 51 1.04 10.68 -14.74
C GLY A 51 1.53 11.05 -16.14
N ALA A 52 2.78 10.73 -16.49
CA ALA A 52 3.40 11.17 -17.75
C ALA A 52 2.76 10.55 -19.00
N ASP A 53 2.24 9.32 -18.88
CA ASP A 53 1.45 8.67 -19.93
C ASP A 53 0.38 7.76 -19.35
N ALA A 54 -0.57 7.37 -20.22
CA ALA A 54 -1.73 6.59 -19.83
C ALA A 54 -1.38 5.19 -19.30
N ALA A 55 -0.26 4.60 -19.72
CA ALA A 55 0.13 3.28 -19.26
C ALA A 55 0.67 3.33 -17.82
N ILE A 56 1.59 4.25 -17.50
CA ILE A 56 2.08 4.43 -16.12
C ILE A 56 0.94 4.84 -15.19
N ALA A 57 0.07 5.75 -15.63
CA ALA A 57 -1.06 6.21 -14.82
C ALA A 57 -2.04 5.07 -14.51
N ALA A 58 -2.35 4.21 -15.48
CA ALA A 58 -3.23 3.07 -15.27
C ALA A 58 -2.63 2.03 -14.31
N GLU A 59 -1.33 1.77 -14.42
CA GLU A 59 -0.60 0.83 -13.57
C GLU A 59 -0.49 1.33 -12.12
N MET A 60 -0.19 2.63 -11.95
CA MET A 60 -0.24 3.30 -10.65
C MET A 60 -1.64 3.22 -10.02
N SER A 61 -2.69 3.54 -10.78
CA SER A 61 -4.07 3.50 -10.30
C SER A 61 -4.49 2.09 -9.89
N ALA A 62 -4.11 1.08 -10.67
CA ALA A 62 -4.32 -0.32 -10.34
C ALA A 62 -3.62 -0.71 -9.02
N SER A 63 -2.38 -0.27 -8.83
CA SER A 63 -1.63 -0.49 -7.59
C SER A 63 -2.27 0.20 -6.38
N ASN A 64 -2.71 1.47 -6.52
CA ASN A 64 -3.41 2.20 -5.46
C ASN A 64 -4.70 1.48 -5.06
N ARG A 65 -5.51 1.09 -6.04
CA ARG A 65 -6.74 0.31 -5.82
C ARG A 65 -6.46 -1.02 -5.13
N ALA A 66 -5.50 -1.79 -5.63
CA ALA A 66 -5.21 -3.12 -5.11
C ALA A 66 -4.73 -3.06 -3.65
N ASN A 67 -3.88 -2.09 -3.32
CA ASN A 67 -3.44 -1.84 -1.95
C ASN A 67 -4.58 -1.41 -1.04
N ALA A 68 -5.40 -0.45 -1.45
CA ALA A 68 -6.52 0.05 -0.67
C ALA A 68 -7.57 -1.04 -0.41
N VAL A 69 -8.02 -1.75 -1.45
CA VAL A 69 -8.97 -2.85 -1.34
C VAL A 69 -8.45 -3.95 -0.43
N ARG A 70 -7.17 -4.33 -0.58
CA ARG A 70 -6.56 -5.37 0.24
C ARG A 70 -6.54 -5.00 1.72
N LEU A 71 -6.09 -3.80 2.05
CA LEU A 71 -6.06 -3.33 3.43
C LEU A 71 -7.47 -3.26 4.01
N LEU A 72 -8.39 -2.56 3.34
CA LEU A 72 -9.74 -2.35 3.84
C LEU A 72 -10.51 -3.67 3.96
N THR A 73 -10.34 -4.60 3.02
CA THR A 73 -10.94 -5.95 3.13
C THR A 73 -10.44 -6.72 4.34
N ALA A 74 -9.15 -6.57 4.70
CA ALA A 74 -8.62 -7.19 5.89
C ALA A 74 -9.23 -6.59 7.17
N LEU A 75 -9.34 -5.26 7.24
CA LEU A 75 -9.96 -4.55 8.36
C LEU A 75 -11.45 -4.92 8.51
N ALA A 76 -12.18 -5.02 7.39
CA ALA A 76 -13.60 -5.38 7.35
C ALA A 76 -13.91 -6.80 7.89
N ARG A 77 -12.90 -7.70 7.95
CA ARG A 77 -13.08 -9.05 8.51
C ARG A 77 -13.28 -9.06 10.03
N ARG A 78 -12.97 -7.96 10.72
CA ARG A 78 -13.18 -7.81 12.17
C ARG A 78 -12.51 -8.91 13.01
N ASP A 79 -11.36 -9.40 12.57
CA ASP A 79 -10.60 -10.45 13.26
C ASP A 79 -9.43 -9.90 14.10
N GLY A 80 -9.29 -8.56 14.13
CA GLY A 80 -8.21 -7.85 14.82
C GLY A 80 -6.84 -8.03 14.18
N ARG A 81 -6.77 -8.57 12.95
CA ARG A 81 -5.53 -8.81 12.22
C ARG A 81 -5.32 -7.75 11.15
N GLY A 82 -4.05 -7.48 10.85
CA GLY A 82 -3.66 -6.66 9.72
C GLY A 82 -3.85 -7.39 8.39
N ALA A 83 -3.66 -6.65 7.31
CA ALA A 83 -3.67 -7.22 5.98
C ALA A 83 -2.58 -8.30 5.78
N PRO A 84 -2.84 -9.30 4.92
CA PRO A 84 -1.84 -10.29 4.55
C PRO A 84 -0.54 -9.66 4.06
N ALA A 85 0.58 -10.33 4.35
CA ALA A 85 1.93 -9.85 4.01
C ALA A 85 2.28 -9.98 2.51
N ASP A 86 1.45 -10.64 1.70
CA ASP A 86 1.68 -10.71 0.27
C ASP A 86 1.27 -9.38 -0.40
N VAL A 87 2.20 -8.88 -1.22
CA VAL A 87 2.04 -7.63 -1.97
C VAL A 87 1.16 -7.86 -3.19
N PRO A 88 0.23 -6.94 -3.52
CA PRO A 88 -0.54 -7.03 -4.74
C PRO A 88 0.35 -7.13 -6.00
N PRO A 89 0.05 -8.01 -6.97
CA PRO A 89 0.79 -8.08 -8.23
C PRO A 89 0.93 -6.72 -8.94
N GLU A 90 -0.11 -5.89 -8.87
CA GLU A 90 -0.16 -4.55 -9.47
C GLU A 90 0.92 -3.62 -8.90
N ALA A 91 1.25 -3.78 -7.61
CA ALA A 91 2.34 -3.02 -7.00
C ALA A 91 3.71 -3.45 -7.51
N LEU A 92 3.88 -4.74 -7.88
CA LEU A 92 5.12 -5.25 -8.49
C LEU A 92 5.23 -4.83 -9.95
N ASP A 93 4.10 -4.72 -10.66
CA ASP A 93 4.08 -4.21 -12.04
C ASP A 93 4.63 -2.78 -12.09
N VAL A 94 4.14 -1.87 -11.22
CA VAL A 94 4.68 -0.49 -11.11
C VAL A 94 6.20 -0.48 -10.94
N VAL A 95 6.74 -1.38 -10.11
CA VAL A 95 8.18 -1.49 -9.87
C VAL A 95 8.94 -1.87 -11.15
N ARG A 96 8.45 -2.89 -11.87
CA ARG A 96 9.05 -3.31 -13.14
C ARG A 96 9.05 -2.17 -14.16
N THR A 97 7.95 -1.42 -14.24
CA THR A 97 7.85 -0.27 -15.14
C THR A 97 8.83 0.84 -14.76
N VAL A 98 8.92 1.19 -13.47
CA VAL A 98 9.89 2.20 -12.97
C VAL A 98 11.32 1.79 -13.33
N VAL A 99 11.70 0.53 -13.05
CA VAL A 99 13.05 0.01 -13.33
C VAL A 99 13.34 -0.01 -14.84
N ARG A 100 12.43 -0.55 -15.66
CA ARG A 100 12.63 -0.67 -17.11
C ARG A 100 12.72 0.67 -17.82
N ARG A 101 11.99 1.67 -17.33
CA ARG A 101 12.01 3.04 -17.87
C ARG A 101 13.14 3.90 -17.31
N GLY A 102 13.93 3.37 -16.36
CA GLY A 102 15.02 4.12 -15.73
C GLY A 102 14.53 5.30 -14.88
N ILE A 103 13.31 5.22 -14.35
CA ILE A 103 12.74 6.20 -13.44
C ILE A 103 13.40 6.01 -12.06
N ASP A 104 13.61 7.10 -11.33
CA ASP A 104 14.18 7.03 -9.98
C ASP A 104 13.26 6.23 -9.05
N LEU A 105 13.83 5.28 -8.30
CA LEU A 105 13.10 4.47 -7.34
C LEU A 105 12.52 5.32 -6.19
N ASP A 106 13.07 6.51 -5.92
CA ASP A 106 12.52 7.43 -4.90
C ASP A 106 11.05 7.79 -5.18
N VAL A 107 10.65 7.82 -6.46
CA VAL A 107 9.26 8.07 -6.88
C VAL A 107 8.27 7.08 -6.26
N ILE A 108 8.67 5.82 -6.07
CA ILE A 108 7.82 4.79 -5.46
C ILE A 108 7.55 5.14 -3.99
N PHE A 109 8.59 5.57 -3.25
CA PHE A 109 8.43 5.96 -1.85
C PHE A 109 7.55 7.19 -1.70
N GLN A 110 7.76 8.17 -2.57
CA GLN A 110 6.96 9.38 -2.63
C GLN A 110 5.48 9.04 -2.88
N ALA A 111 5.21 8.14 -3.83
CA ALA A 111 3.87 7.67 -4.16
C ALA A 111 3.20 6.96 -2.96
N TYR A 112 3.86 5.99 -2.32
CA TYR A 112 3.30 5.29 -1.16
C TYR A 112 3.01 6.23 0.00
N ARG A 113 3.97 7.12 0.34
CA ARG A 113 3.78 8.11 1.42
C ARG A 113 2.57 9.01 1.15
N ARG A 114 2.39 9.43 -0.10
CA ARG A 114 1.30 10.33 -0.47
C ARG A 114 -0.05 9.61 -0.52
N GLY A 115 -0.12 8.45 -1.16
CA GLY A 115 -1.33 7.62 -1.19
C GLY A 115 -1.79 7.19 0.20
N GLN A 116 -0.86 6.79 1.07
CA GLN A 116 -1.14 6.49 2.47
C GLN A 116 -1.71 7.69 3.22
N ASN A 117 -1.16 8.89 3.01
CA ASN A 117 -1.65 10.09 3.66
C ASN A 117 -3.11 10.39 3.29
N VAL A 118 -3.48 10.24 2.01
CA VAL A 118 -4.87 10.40 1.54
C VAL A 118 -5.77 9.35 2.19
N ALA A 119 -5.38 8.07 2.15
CA ALA A 119 -6.15 7.00 2.77
C ALA A 119 -6.36 7.22 4.28
N TRP A 120 -5.33 7.68 4.98
CA TRP A 120 -5.40 8.01 6.40
C TRP A 120 -6.34 9.18 6.70
N GLN A 121 -6.27 10.25 5.90
CA GLN A 121 -7.20 11.38 6.02
C GLN A 121 -8.64 10.96 5.80
N ARG A 122 -8.91 10.14 4.77
CA ARG A 122 -10.24 9.61 4.49
C ARG A 122 -10.74 8.72 5.61
N PHE A 123 -9.88 7.85 6.15
CA PHE A 123 -10.23 7.02 7.31
C PHE A 123 -10.67 7.88 8.50
N MET A 124 -9.93 8.95 8.84
CA MET A 124 -10.30 9.85 9.94
C MET A 124 -11.67 10.51 9.72
N VAL A 125 -11.99 10.90 8.48
CA VAL A 125 -13.30 11.48 8.14
C VAL A 125 -14.43 10.48 8.35
N TYR A 126 -14.27 9.23 7.89
CA TYR A 126 -15.28 8.19 8.07
C TYR A 126 -15.38 7.74 9.54
N ALA A 127 -14.26 7.63 10.26
CA ALA A 127 -14.24 7.32 11.69
C ALA A 127 -15.05 8.32 12.53
N ALA A 128 -14.96 9.61 12.21
CA ALA A 128 -15.74 10.66 12.88
C ALA A 128 -17.25 10.59 12.58
N GLN A 129 -17.68 9.87 11.55
CA GLN A 129 -19.10 9.62 11.26
C GLN A 129 -19.63 8.42 12.03
N VAL A 130 -18.76 7.46 12.36
CA VAL A 130 -19.11 6.22 13.06
C VAL A 130 -19.03 6.39 14.58
N VAL A 131 -18.05 7.14 15.08
CA VAL A 131 -17.75 7.25 16.52
C VAL A 131 -17.75 8.70 16.97
N ALA A 132 -18.49 8.98 18.04
CA ALA A 132 -18.48 10.30 18.67
C ALA A 132 -17.10 10.66 19.24
N PRO A 133 -16.75 11.95 19.35
CA PRO A 133 -15.49 12.37 19.95
C PRO A 133 -15.34 11.82 21.39
N GLY A 134 -14.25 11.08 21.63
CA GLY A 134 -14.00 10.46 22.93
C GLY A 134 -12.92 9.38 22.90
N PRO A 135 -12.70 8.66 24.02
CA PRO A 135 -11.68 7.63 24.13
C PRO A 135 -11.80 6.50 23.09
N GLU A 136 -13.02 6.13 22.69
CA GLU A 136 -13.25 5.09 21.67
C GLU A 136 -12.75 5.50 20.29
N LEU A 137 -12.99 6.75 19.87
CA LEU A 137 -12.45 7.28 18.61
C LEU A 137 -10.92 7.30 18.64
N VAL A 138 -10.32 7.67 19.78
CA VAL A 138 -8.85 7.63 19.93
C VAL A 138 -8.32 6.21 19.76
N ALA A 139 -8.93 5.22 20.43
CA ALA A 139 -8.52 3.83 20.32
C ALA A 139 -8.68 3.28 18.88
N LEU A 140 -9.78 3.62 18.20
CA LEU A 140 -10.02 3.28 16.80
C LEU A 140 -8.92 3.82 15.89
N LEU A 141 -8.58 5.11 16.02
CA LEU A 141 -7.54 5.75 15.23
C LEU A 141 -6.16 5.16 15.53
N GLU A 142 -5.84 4.93 16.81
CA GLU A 142 -4.56 4.34 17.21
C GLU A 142 -4.36 2.97 16.58
N VAL A 143 -5.34 2.07 16.75
CA VAL A 143 -5.28 0.70 16.19
C VAL A 143 -5.17 0.73 14.67
N THR A 144 -6.01 1.52 14.00
CA THR A 144 -6.01 1.56 12.53
C THR A 144 -4.71 2.14 11.98
N SER A 145 -4.16 3.18 12.62
CA SER A 145 -2.89 3.76 12.20
C SER A 145 -1.77 2.72 12.23
N GLN A 146 -1.68 1.92 13.30
CA GLN A 146 -0.66 0.88 13.41
C GLN A 146 -0.83 -0.21 12.34
N LEU A 147 -2.07 -0.67 12.10
CA LEU A 147 -2.37 -1.70 11.10
C LEU A 147 -2.06 -1.20 9.67
N MET A 148 -2.48 0.02 9.34
CA MET A 148 -2.26 0.64 8.02
C MET A 148 -0.76 0.88 7.77
N PHE A 149 -0.05 1.45 8.74
CA PHE A 149 1.35 1.80 8.58
C PHE A 149 2.22 0.55 8.51
N SER A 150 1.94 -0.45 9.35
CA SER A 150 2.65 -1.72 9.26
C SER A 150 2.41 -2.43 7.93
N TYR A 151 1.20 -2.36 7.38
CA TYR A 151 0.92 -2.90 6.04
C TYR A 151 1.75 -2.19 4.97
N VAL A 152 1.75 -0.85 4.97
CA VAL A 152 2.52 -0.06 4.00
C VAL A 152 4.03 -0.32 4.11
N ASP A 153 4.57 -0.42 5.33
CA ASP A 153 5.99 -0.74 5.56
C ASP A 153 6.36 -2.11 4.96
N GLN A 154 5.49 -3.12 5.11
CA GLN A 154 5.68 -4.44 4.53
C GLN A 154 5.65 -4.40 3.00
N VAL A 155 4.69 -3.67 2.42
CA VAL A 155 4.57 -3.51 0.97
C VAL A 155 5.82 -2.84 0.40
N ILE A 156 6.24 -1.73 0.99
CA ILE A 156 7.46 -1.00 0.59
C ILE A 156 8.68 -1.92 0.68
N GLY A 157 8.86 -2.65 1.80
CA GLY A 157 9.99 -3.55 1.98
C GLY A 157 10.08 -4.61 0.87
N ARG A 158 8.95 -5.19 0.46
CA ARG A 158 8.92 -6.18 -0.62
C ARG A 158 9.11 -5.54 -1.99
N VAL A 159 8.53 -4.37 -2.24
CA VAL A 159 8.71 -3.59 -3.47
C VAL A 159 10.20 -3.24 -3.69
N ILE A 160 10.91 -2.84 -2.63
CA ILE A 160 12.36 -2.57 -2.70
C ILE A 160 13.13 -3.83 -3.09
N ALA A 161 12.83 -4.97 -2.45
CA ALA A 161 13.50 -6.23 -2.75
C ALA A 161 13.29 -6.65 -4.22
N ASP A 162 12.07 -6.46 -4.75
CA ASP A 162 11.75 -6.75 -6.15
C ASP A 162 12.48 -5.79 -7.11
N ALA A 163 12.53 -4.50 -6.78
CA ALA A 163 13.25 -3.50 -7.56
C ALA A 163 14.77 -3.79 -7.65
N GLN A 164 15.37 -4.26 -6.55
CA GLN A 164 16.77 -4.66 -6.52
C GLN A 164 17.00 -5.89 -7.41
N HIS A 165 16.12 -6.88 -7.33
CA HIS A 165 16.21 -8.09 -8.14
C HIS A 165 16.10 -7.80 -9.65
N GLU A 166 15.09 -7.02 -10.09
CA GLU A 166 14.93 -6.65 -11.51
C GLU A 166 16.17 -5.88 -12.03
N ARG A 167 16.77 -5.01 -11.20
CA ARG A 167 18.00 -4.30 -11.58
C ARG A 167 19.19 -5.24 -11.78
N GLU A 168 19.36 -6.23 -10.91
CA GLU A 168 20.42 -7.22 -11.02
C GLU A 168 20.24 -8.09 -12.27
N GLU A 169 19.01 -8.52 -12.57
CA GLU A 169 18.70 -9.28 -13.78
C GLU A 169 18.98 -8.48 -15.05
N LEU A 170 18.60 -7.21 -15.10
CA LEU A 170 18.87 -6.34 -16.25
C LEU A 170 20.37 -6.09 -16.45
N LEU A 171 21.13 -5.93 -15.36
CA LEU A 171 22.58 -5.82 -15.42
C LEU A 171 23.20 -7.13 -15.91
N GLY A 172 22.81 -8.28 -15.33
CA GLY A 172 23.28 -9.61 -15.74
C GLY A 172 22.99 -9.92 -17.21
N ALA A 173 21.78 -9.65 -17.68
CA ALA A 173 21.39 -9.80 -19.07
C ALA A 173 22.22 -8.91 -20.01
N ARG A 174 22.54 -7.67 -19.59
CA ARG A 174 23.42 -6.76 -20.34
C ARG A 174 24.86 -7.28 -20.43
N TRP A 175 25.37 -7.98 -19.41
CA TRP A 175 26.69 -8.60 -19.44
C TRP A 175 26.76 -9.85 -20.31
N HIS A 176 25.67 -10.63 -20.39
CA HIS A 176 25.58 -11.80 -21.27
C HIS A 176 25.31 -11.46 -22.75
N GLY A 177 24.91 -10.21 -23.05
CA GLY A 177 24.68 -9.72 -24.41
C GLY A 177 25.89 -9.12 -25.14
N VAL A 178 27.09 -9.08 -24.53
CA VAL A 178 28.30 -8.57 -25.20
C VAL A 178 28.99 -9.74 -25.93
N PRO A 179 29.10 -9.73 -27.27
CA PRO A 179 29.86 -10.76 -27.98
C PRO A 179 31.32 -10.65 -27.55
N ARG A 180 31.90 -11.73 -27.01
CA ARG A 180 33.35 -11.84 -26.88
C ARG A 180 33.95 -11.74 -28.27
N ARG A 181 34.50 -10.57 -28.62
CA ARG A 181 35.38 -10.45 -29.80
C ARG A 181 36.60 -11.31 -29.53
N SER A 182 36.65 -12.47 -30.17
CA SER A 182 37.84 -13.30 -30.31
C SER A 182 38.89 -12.52 -31.11
N ALA A 183 40.02 -12.24 -30.46
CA ALA A 183 41.27 -11.88 -31.11
C ALA A 183 42.03 -13.16 -31.50
#